data_AF-A0A2V8PB15-F1
#
_entry.id   AF-A0A2V8PB15-F1
#
_cell.length_a   1.000
_cell.length_b   1.000
_cell.length_c   1.000
_cell.angle_alpha   90.00
_cell.angle_beta   90.00
_cell.angle_gamma   90.00
#
_symmetry.space_group_name_H-M   'P 1'
#
loop_
_entity.id
_entity.type
_entity.pdbx_description
1 polymer ?
#
loop_
_entity_poly.entity_id
_entity_poly.type
_entity_poly.pdbx_seq_one_letter_code
_entity_poly.pdbx_strand_id
1 'polypeptide(L)' 'MKRKHVIYTLVAVVGAIVMFVVYYLYLGSTAPTGQQPLVRLDNSNIDSLKNSFNDSADSVRVMVMLSPT' A
#
# COMPACT_ATOMS: atom_id res chain seq x y z
N MET A 1 28.76 -18.12 -24.81
CA MET A 1 27.32 -17.78 -24.94
C MET A 1 26.49 -18.19 -23.71
N LYS A 2 26.74 -19.35 -23.08
CA LYS A 2 25.99 -19.85 -21.90
C LYS A 2 26.04 -18.95 -20.66
N ARG A 3 27.20 -18.38 -20.33
CA ARG A 3 27.37 -17.52 -19.14
C ARG A 3 26.58 -16.20 -19.22
N LYS A 4 26.45 -15.62 -20.43
CA LYS A 4 25.64 -14.42 -20.66
C LYS A 4 24.15 -14.73 -20.51
N HIS A 5 23.71 -15.89 -21.02
CA HIS A 5 22.33 -16.35 -20.84
C HIS A 5 21.98 -16.51 -19.36
N VAL A 6 22.84 -17.17 -18.57
CA VAL A 6 22.62 -17.31 -17.12
C VAL A 6 22.48 -15.97 -16.42
N ILE A 7 23.31 -14.97 -16.77
CA ILE A 7 23.21 -13.62 -16.21
C ILE A 7 21.88 -12.97 -16.58
N TYR A 8 21.46 -13.04 -17.85
CA TYR A 8 20.18 -12.47 -18.26
C TYR A 8 18.98 -13.14 -17.58
N THR A 9 19.03 -14.46 -17.41
CA THR A 9 17.98 -15.19 -16.68
C THR A 9 17.90 -14.75 -15.23
N LEU A 10 19.05 -14.58 -14.57
CA LEU A 10 19.12 -14.16 -13.17
C LEU A 10 18.58 -12.73 -13.00
N VAL A 11 18.96 -11.80 -13.89
CA VAL A 11 18.43 -10.43 -13.89
C VAL A 11 16.92 -10.42 -14.11
N ALA A 12 16.41 -11.22 -15.05
CA ALA A 12 14.98 -11.31 -15.31
C ALA A 12 14.20 -11.84 -14.10
N VAL A 13 14.72 -12.86 -13.42
CA VAL A 13 14.09 -13.41 -12.21
C VAL A 13 14.08 -12.38 -11.08
N VAL A 14 15.20 -11.71 -10.84
CA VAL A 14 15.27 -10.66 -9.81
C VAL A 14 14.30 -9.52 -10.14
N GLY A 15 14.25 -9.08 -11.41
CA GLY A 15 13.32 -8.05 -11.85
C GLY A 15 11.85 -8.44 -11.63
N ALA A 16 11.48 -9.69 -11.92
CA ALA A 16 10.14 -10.20 -11.69
C ALA A 16 9.77 -10.23 -10.19
N ILE A 17 10.70 -10.64 -9.32
CA ILE A 17 10.48 -10.65 -7.86
C ILE A 17 10.27 -9.23 -7.35
N VAL A 18 11.09 -8.26 -7.79
CA VAL A 18 10.94 -6.86 -7.39
C VAL A 18 9.58 -6.31 -7.84
N MET A 19 9.18 -6.55 -9.10
CA MET A 19 7.84 -6.16 -9.57
C MET A 19 6.73 -6.81 -8.74
N PHE A 20 6.84 -8.09 -8.42
CA PHE A 20 5.84 -8.80 -7.63
C PHE A 20 5.70 -8.22 -6.22
N VAL A 21 6.82 -7.92 -5.55
CA VAL A 21 6.81 -7.29 -4.22
C VAL A 21 6.16 -5.91 -4.29
N VAL A 22 6.52 -5.09 -5.29
CA VAL A 22 5.90 -3.77 -5.48
C VAL A 22 4.41 -3.90 -5.75
N TYR A 23 4.00 -4.83 -6.63
CA TYR A 23 2.60 -5.10 -6.92
C TYR A 23 1.84 -5.48 -5.64
N TYR A 24 2.38 -6.43 -4.87
CA TYR A 24 1.74 -6.92 -3.65
C TYR A 24 1.62 -5.84 -2.56
N LEU A 25 2.63 -4.97 -2.43
CA LEU A 25 2.65 -3.93 -1.41
C LEU A 25 1.84 -2.69 -1.79
N TYR A 26 1.74 -2.34 -3.08
CA TYR A 26 1.20 -1.05 -3.52
C TYR A 26 -0.08 -1.11 -4.35
N LEU A 27 -0.47 -2.25 -4.93
CA LEU A 27 -1.67 -2.28 -5.78
C LEU A 27 -3.01 -2.31 -5.01
N GLY A 28 -2.94 -2.15 -3.68
CA GLY A 28 -4.09 -1.87 -2.83
C GLY A 28 -5.05 -3.04 -2.65
N SER A 29 -5.92 -2.90 -1.65
CA SER A 29 -7.10 -3.75 -1.48
C SER A 29 -8.20 -3.27 -2.43
N THR A 30 -8.94 -4.20 -3.03
CA THR A 30 -10.10 -3.89 -3.86
C THR A 30 -11.15 -3.16 -3.02
N ALA A 31 -11.36 -1.88 -3.31
CA ALA A 31 -12.47 -1.10 -2.76
C ALA A 31 -13.64 -1.07 -3.77
N PRO A 32 -14.89 -1.01 -3.30
CA PRO A 32 -16.03 -0.77 -4.18
C PRO A 32 -15.85 0.51 -5.01
N THR A 33 -16.43 0.54 -6.20
CA THR A 33 -16.36 1.71 -7.10
C THR A 33 -16.91 2.96 -6.41
N GLY A 34 -16.13 4.04 -6.40
CA GLY A 34 -16.49 5.30 -5.75
C GLY A 34 -16.01 5.44 -4.30
N GLN A 35 -15.42 4.39 -3.72
CA GLN A 35 -14.84 4.43 -2.37
C GLN A 35 -13.30 4.40 -2.45
N GLN A 36 -12.64 5.25 -1.66
CA GLN A 36 -11.20 5.15 -1.50
C GLN A 36 -10.82 3.88 -0.72
N PRO A 37 -9.71 3.20 -1.08
CA PRO A 37 -9.22 2.05 -0.33
C PRO A 37 -8.97 2.36 1.15
N LEU A 38 -9.19 1.36 2.00
CA LEU A 38 -8.83 1.46 3.40
C LEU A 38 -7.31 1.58 3.54
N VAL A 39 -6.87 2.53 4.35
CA VAL A 39 -5.46 2.77 4.64
C VAL A 39 -5.07 1.96 5.89
N ARG A 40 -3.92 1.29 5.83
CA ARG A 40 -3.33 0.65 7.01
C ARG A 40 -2.75 1.74 7.90
N LEU A 41 -3.18 1.80 9.16
CA LEU A 41 -2.65 2.75 10.13
C LEU A 41 -1.29 2.27 10.65
N ASP A 42 -0.30 3.15 10.63
CA ASP A 42 1.06 2.92 11.14
C ASP A 42 1.68 4.22 11.67
N ASN A 43 2.92 4.13 12.17
CA ASN A 43 3.62 5.28 12.74
C ASN A 43 3.91 6.40 11.73
N SER A 44 3.93 6.10 10.44
CA SER A 44 4.21 7.10 9.39
C SER A 44 2.99 7.95 9.03
N ASN A 45 1.77 7.48 9.32
CA ASN A 45 0.53 8.13 8.88
C ASN A 45 -0.41 8.56 10.02
N ILE A 46 -0.10 8.22 11.27
CA ILE A 46 -0.94 8.57 12.43
C ILE A 46 -1.10 10.08 12.64
N ASP A 47 -0.05 10.87 12.36
CA ASP A 47 -0.11 12.33 12.48
C ASP A 47 -1.02 12.94 11.41
N SER A 48 -1.02 12.38 10.20
CA SER A 48 -1.90 12.84 9.11
C SER A 48 -3.37 12.57 9.44
N LEU A 49 -3.67 11.41 10.03
CA LEU A 49 -5.00 11.09 10.53
C LEU A 49 -5.43 12.08 11.62
N LYS A 50 -4.58 12.33 12.61
CA LYS A 50 -4.87 13.27 13.70
C LYS A 50 -5.17 14.67 13.18
N ASN A 51 -4.39 15.17 12.23
CA ASN A 51 -4.58 16.49 11.65
C ASN A 51 -5.91 16.56 10.89
N SER A 52 -6.17 15.59 10.01
CA SER A 52 -7.41 15.53 9.20
C SER A 52 -8.66 15.39 10.06
N PHE A 53 -8.57 14.60 11.15
CA PHE A 53 -9.66 14.47 12.09
C PHE A 53 -9.94 15.78 12.84
N ASN A 54 -8.91 16.55 13.19
CA ASN A 54 -9.07 17.76 13.99
C ASN A 54 -9.48 19.01 13.21
N ASP A 55 -9.27 19.03 11.90
CA ASP A 55 -9.55 20.19 11.02
C ASP A 55 -11.04 20.59 11.01
N SER A 56 -11.96 19.64 11.13
CA SER A 56 -13.41 19.89 11.07
C SER A 56 -14.00 20.23 12.45
N ALA A 57 -13.73 21.42 12.98
CA ALA A 57 -14.09 21.84 14.35
C ALA A 57 -15.58 21.72 14.72
N ASP A 58 -16.50 21.95 13.78
CA ASP A 58 -17.94 22.08 14.05
C ASP A 58 -18.82 20.96 13.45
N SER A 59 -18.26 19.78 13.21
CA SER A 59 -19.00 18.64 12.63
C SER A 59 -18.83 17.35 13.42
N VAL A 60 -19.86 16.50 13.41
CA VAL A 60 -19.79 15.15 13.97
C VAL A 60 -18.78 14.32 13.17
N ARG A 61 -17.85 13.66 13.87
CA ARG A 61 -16.76 12.89 13.27
C ARG A 61 -16.92 11.42 13.58
N VAL A 62 -16.79 10.58 12.56
CA VAL A 62 -16.82 9.13 12.70
C VAL A 62 -15.48 8.56 12.26
N MET A 63 -14.89 7.72 13.10
CA MET A 63 -13.65 7.02 12.82
C MET A 63 -13.88 5.52 12.98
N VAL A 64 -13.54 4.76 11.94
CA VAL A 64 -13.68 3.31 11.91
C VAL A 64 -12.30 2.68 11.88
N MET A 65 -11.96 1.90 12.90
CA MET A 65 -10.74 1.10 12.96
C MET A 65 -11.11 -0.37 12.79
N LEU A 66 -10.47 -1.02 11.84
CA LEU A 66 -10.63 -2.44 11.57
C LEU A 66 -9.32 -3.14 11.90
N SER A 67 -9.37 -4.21 12.69
CA SER A 67 -8.23 -5.11 12.87
C SER A 67 -8.22 -6.17 11.77
N PRO A 68 -7.05 -6.52 11.20
CA PRO A 68 -6.94 -7.73 10.38
C PRO A 68 -7.42 -8.95 11.17
N THR A 69 -8.32 -9.75 10.60
CA THR A 69 -8.78 -11.04 11.15
C THR A 69 -7.87 -12.19 10.74
#